data_AF-A0A533ZDU4-F1
#
_entry.id   AF-A0A533ZDU4-F1
#
_cell.length_a   1.000
_cell.length_b   1.000
_cell.length_c   1.000
_cell.angle_alpha   90.00
_cell.angle_beta   90.00
_cell.angle_gamma   90.00
#
_symmetry.space_group_name_H-M   'P 1'
#
loop_
_entity.id
_entity.type
_entity.pdbx_description
1 polymer ?
#
loop_
_entity_poly.entity_id
_entity_poly.type
_entity_poly.pdbx_seq_one_letter_code
_entity_poly.pdbx_strand_id
1 'polypeptide(L)'
;MGDQRSFVKHVIKKGIIGIVVGIFLVGLARALDFPPVFQVMFFTYAMLGTAVFILLDAPSLQPMGGMKALVALLGFYVVLSGVYIGGASFWPQYDPEDEKGKIEKLLKAKRAATEQGKAEELLTRTKALAEKADAIMQRLQSVGGVAMASVPVGADSKRPSGTLPAATGDLVALGKEQWELQECYNCHKLSGQGGKKRGPEMDNIGSLMQPEELRQKILDPRSWMAEGFEKEYDKKKMPDKYKELMEDKEIDALVAYLSTLKNPSVNTPKPIKKK
;
A
#
# COMPACT_ATOMS: atom_id res chain seq x y z
N MET A 1 -58.32 18.43 1.53
CA MET A 1 -57.42 19.18 0.62
C MET A 1 -56.49 20.16 1.34
N GLY A 2 -56.88 20.80 2.46
CA GLY A 2 -56.00 21.72 3.20
C GLY A 2 -54.74 21.07 3.80
N ASP A 3 -54.88 19.85 4.34
CA ASP A 3 -53.80 19.14 5.04
C ASP A 3 -52.68 18.64 4.10
N GLN A 4 -53.06 18.12 2.93
CA GLN A 4 -52.11 17.68 1.91
C GLN A 4 -51.28 18.84 1.32
N ARG A 5 -51.89 20.03 1.13
CA ARG A 5 -51.16 21.24 0.73
C ARG A 5 -50.22 21.74 1.82
N SER A 6 -50.55 21.51 3.10
CA SER A 6 -49.67 21.83 4.23
C SER A 6 -48.46 20.90 4.24
N PHE A 7 -48.68 19.59 4.15
CA PHE A 7 -47.61 18.59 4.12
C PHE A 7 -46.61 18.85 2.99
N VAL A 8 -47.08 19.10 1.76
CA VAL A 8 -46.20 19.42 0.62
C VAL A 8 -45.31 20.64 0.88
N LYS A 9 -45.84 21.69 1.55
CA LYS A 9 -45.04 22.85 1.95
C LYS A 9 -43.96 22.47 2.99
N HIS A 10 -44.29 21.59 3.94
CA HIS A 10 -43.33 21.09 4.92
C HIS A 10 -42.24 20.24 4.25
N VAL A 11 -42.60 19.38 3.29
CA VAL A 11 -41.63 18.61 2.49
C VAL A 11 -40.66 19.53 1.75
N ILE A 12 -41.18 20.54 1.04
CA ILE A 12 -40.34 21.50 0.30
C ILE A 12 -39.43 22.27 1.26
N LYS A 13 -39.97 22.80 2.36
CA LYS A 13 -39.20 23.55 3.35
C LYS A 13 -38.07 22.71 3.95
N LYS A 14 -38.37 21.49 4.40
CA LYS A 14 -37.37 20.58 4.97
C LYS A 14 -36.36 20.12 3.93
N GLY A 15 -36.79 19.88 2.69
CA GLY A 15 -35.90 19.57 1.57
C GLY A 15 -34.87 20.68 1.33
N ILE A 16 -35.31 21.94 1.29
CA ILE A 16 -34.40 23.10 1.14
C ILE A 16 -33.42 23.17 2.32
N ILE A 17 -33.91 23.04 3.55
CA ILE A 17 -33.05 23.06 4.76
C ILE A 17 -32.01 21.94 4.68
N GLY A 18 -32.44 20.72 4.32
CA GLY A 18 -31.57 19.56 4.16
C GLY A 18 -30.46 19.78 3.14
N ILE A 19 -30.80 20.33 1.97
CA ILE A 19 -29.83 20.67 0.92
C ILE A 19 -28.84 21.73 1.41
N VAL A 20 -29.32 22.79 2.06
CA VAL A 20 -28.47 23.87 2.59
C VAL A 20 -27.49 23.32 3.64
N VAL A 21 -27.98 22.51 4.58
CA VAL A 21 -27.14 21.84 5.59
C VAL A 21 -26.14 20.90 4.93
N GLY A 22 -26.56 20.11 3.94
CA GLY A 22 -25.68 19.21 3.20
C GLY A 22 -24.56 19.96 2.49
N ILE A 23 -24.87 21.03 1.76
CA ILE A 23 -23.87 21.87 1.07
C ILE A 23 -22.90 22.49 2.08
N PHE A 24 -23.41 22.98 3.22
CA PHE A 24 -22.59 23.52 4.30
C PHE A 24 -21.61 22.47 4.85
N LEU A 25 -22.08 21.25 5.14
CA LEU A 25 -21.24 20.15 5.63
C LEU A 25 -20.16 19.76 4.60
N VAL A 26 -20.51 19.75 3.32
CA VAL A 26 -19.55 19.50 2.23
C VAL A 26 -18.49 20.59 2.18
N GLY A 27 -18.89 21.87 2.30
CA GLY A 27 -17.97 23.00 2.34
C GLY A 27 -17.01 22.93 3.53
N LEU A 28 -17.52 22.59 4.72
CA LEU A 28 -16.73 22.40 5.92
C LEU A 28 -15.76 21.22 5.77
N ALA A 29 -16.22 20.09 5.23
CA ALA A 29 -15.38 18.92 4.98
C ALA A 29 -14.24 19.23 4.00
N ARG A 30 -14.51 20.04 2.96
CA ARG A 30 -13.47 20.56 2.06
C ARG A 30 -12.47 21.46 2.78
N ALA A 31 -12.95 22.37 3.63
CA ALA A 31 -12.08 23.26 4.40
C ALA A 31 -11.19 22.52 5.40
N LEU A 32 -11.60 21.32 5.83
CA LEU A 32 -10.86 20.44 6.74
C LEU A 32 -10.06 19.34 6.02
N ASP A 33 -9.88 19.44 4.69
CA ASP A 33 -9.13 18.48 3.86
C ASP A 33 -9.63 17.02 3.95
N PHE A 34 -10.93 16.80 4.17
CA PHE A 34 -11.49 15.45 4.13
C PHE A 34 -11.45 14.86 2.71
N PRO A 35 -11.13 13.56 2.55
CA PRO A 35 -11.21 12.88 1.26
C PRO A 35 -12.60 12.98 0.60
N PRO A 36 -12.69 12.96 -0.75
CA PRO A 36 -13.95 13.15 -1.48
C PRO A 36 -15.09 12.20 -1.05
N VAL A 37 -14.75 10.96 -0.70
CA VAL A 37 -15.72 9.96 -0.23
C VAL A 37 -16.46 10.44 1.02
N PHE A 38 -15.75 11.06 1.97
CA PHE A 38 -16.37 11.58 3.20
C PHE A 38 -17.25 12.79 2.92
N GLN A 39 -16.89 13.64 1.95
CA GLN A 39 -17.71 14.78 1.55
C GLN A 39 -19.07 14.31 1.01
N VAL A 40 -19.06 13.30 0.12
CA VAL A 40 -20.28 12.67 -0.40
C VAL A 40 -21.08 12.05 0.75
N MET A 41 -20.42 11.31 1.65
CA MET A 41 -21.07 10.67 2.78
C MET A 41 -21.79 11.68 3.70
N PHE A 42 -21.16 12.81 4.03
CA PHE A 42 -21.78 13.84 4.87
C PHE A 42 -23.03 14.46 4.20
N PHE A 43 -22.97 14.70 2.89
CA PHE A 43 -24.14 15.16 2.14
C PHE A 43 -25.27 14.12 2.18
N THR A 44 -24.94 12.85 1.92
CA THR A 44 -25.91 11.75 1.96
C THR A 44 -26.56 11.62 3.33
N TYR A 45 -25.81 11.72 4.43
CA TYR A 45 -26.37 11.69 5.78
C TYR A 45 -27.31 12.87 6.07
N ALA A 46 -26.98 14.07 5.60
CA ALA A 46 -27.89 15.22 5.72
C ALA A 46 -29.22 14.98 4.99
N MET A 47 -29.16 14.40 3.78
CA MET A 47 -30.36 14.06 3.01
C MET A 47 -31.17 12.92 3.65
N LEU A 48 -30.52 11.89 4.18
CA LEU A 48 -31.19 10.81 4.92
C LEU A 48 -31.88 11.33 6.18
N GLY A 49 -31.19 12.18 6.96
CA GLY A 49 -31.81 12.83 8.13
C GLY A 49 -33.01 13.67 7.73
N THR A 50 -32.92 14.41 6.63
CA THR A 50 -34.04 15.18 6.08
C THR A 50 -35.22 14.29 5.70
N ALA A 51 -34.97 13.14 5.07
CA ALA A 51 -36.00 12.16 4.76
C ALA A 51 -36.69 11.62 6.03
N VAL A 52 -35.93 11.35 7.10
CA VAL A 52 -36.50 10.94 8.40
C VAL A 52 -37.40 12.03 8.97
N PHE A 53 -36.97 13.30 8.97
CA PHE A 53 -37.81 14.40 9.44
C PHE A 53 -39.06 14.62 8.59
N ILE A 54 -39.00 14.36 7.29
CA ILE A 54 -40.19 14.39 6.43
C ILE A 54 -41.14 13.23 6.79
N LEU A 55 -40.60 12.04 7.02
CA LEU A 55 -41.37 10.86 7.40
C LEU A 55 -42.08 11.05 8.75
N LEU A 56 -41.43 11.69 9.72
CA LEU A 56 -42.03 11.98 11.03
C LEU A 56 -43.20 12.96 10.96
N ASP A 57 -43.21 13.86 9.97
CA ASP A 57 -44.33 14.77 9.72
C ASP A 57 -45.37 14.17 8.76
N ALA A 58 -45.12 12.97 8.23
CA ALA A 58 -46.03 12.35 7.27
C ALA A 58 -47.34 11.95 7.97
N PRO A 59 -48.49 12.16 7.30
CA PRO A 59 -49.77 11.71 7.84
C PRO A 59 -49.77 10.19 8.00
N SER A 60 -50.51 9.70 8.99
CA SER A 60 -50.64 8.27 9.23
C SER A 60 -51.26 7.56 8.01
N LEU A 61 -50.68 6.42 7.64
CA LEU A 61 -51.22 5.60 6.57
C LEU A 61 -52.48 4.87 7.06
N GLN A 62 -53.46 4.76 6.17
CA GLN A 62 -54.62 3.90 6.43
C GLN A 62 -54.17 2.43 6.42
N PRO A 63 -54.65 1.59 7.37
CA PRO A 63 -54.27 0.19 7.42
C PRO A 63 -54.72 -0.53 6.15
N MET A 64 -53.78 -1.22 5.50
CA MET A 64 -54.05 -2.07 4.35
C MET A 64 -54.21 -3.52 4.81
N GLY A 65 -55.24 -4.22 4.30
CA GLY A 65 -55.52 -5.61 4.63
C GLY A 65 -55.61 -6.53 3.42
N GLY A 66 -55.58 -7.84 3.68
CA GLY A 66 -55.79 -8.89 2.68
C GLY A 66 -54.74 -8.89 1.56
N MET A 67 -55.18 -9.17 0.33
CA MET A 67 -54.29 -9.30 -0.84
C MET A 67 -53.51 -8.02 -1.15
N LYS A 68 -54.10 -6.84 -0.92
CA LYS A 68 -53.42 -5.55 -1.16
C LYS A 68 -52.19 -5.38 -0.27
N ALA A 69 -52.29 -5.80 0.99
CA ALA A 69 -51.16 -5.77 1.92
C ALA A 69 -50.06 -6.75 1.49
N LEU A 70 -50.44 -7.96 1.03
CA LEU A 70 -49.48 -8.95 0.52
C LEU A 70 -48.71 -8.42 -0.70
N VAL A 71 -49.43 -7.85 -1.69
CA VAL A 71 -48.81 -7.27 -2.89
C VAL A 71 -47.90 -6.09 -2.52
N ALA A 72 -48.33 -5.20 -1.63
CA ALA A 72 -47.52 -4.07 -1.18
C ALA A 72 -46.25 -4.53 -0.44
N LEU A 73 -46.35 -5.58 0.39
CA LEU A 73 -45.22 -6.16 1.11
C LEU A 73 -44.21 -6.79 0.15
N LEU A 74 -44.67 -7.59 -0.81
CA LEU A 74 -43.81 -8.21 -1.82
C LEU A 74 -43.13 -7.15 -2.69
N GLY A 75 -43.88 -6.13 -3.13
CA GLY A 75 -43.32 -4.99 -3.87
C GLY A 75 -42.26 -4.24 -3.07
N PHE A 76 -42.52 -3.95 -1.79
CA PHE A 76 -41.54 -3.32 -0.91
C PHE A 76 -40.27 -4.17 -0.77
N TYR A 77 -40.41 -5.49 -0.61
CA TYR A 77 -39.27 -6.39 -0.50
C TYR A 77 -38.44 -6.43 -1.78
N VAL A 78 -39.08 -6.49 -2.97
CA VAL A 78 -38.39 -6.44 -4.27
C VAL A 78 -37.59 -5.15 -4.43
N VAL A 79 -38.19 -4.00 -4.08
CA VAL A 79 -37.50 -2.70 -4.13
C VAL A 79 -36.32 -2.69 -3.15
N LEU A 80 -36.54 -3.13 -1.91
CA LEU A 80 -35.50 -3.16 -0.88
C LEU A 80 -34.33 -4.07 -1.29
N SER A 81 -34.62 -5.28 -1.79
CA SER A 81 -33.61 -6.20 -2.32
C SER A 81 -32.85 -5.59 -3.49
N GLY A 82 -33.54 -4.94 -4.43
CA GLY A 82 -32.90 -4.25 -5.55
C GLY A 82 -31.94 -3.15 -5.10
N VAL A 83 -32.35 -2.34 -4.12
CA VAL A 83 -31.50 -1.29 -3.54
C VAL A 83 -30.30 -1.91 -2.81
N TYR A 84 -30.49 -2.99 -2.05
CA TYR A 84 -29.42 -3.60 -1.26
C TYR A 84 -28.38 -4.30 -2.15
N ILE A 85 -28.84 -5.08 -3.12
CA ILE A 85 -27.97 -5.80 -4.06
C ILE A 85 -27.27 -4.81 -5.00
N GLY A 86 -28.04 -3.89 -5.59
CA GLY A 86 -27.49 -2.88 -6.51
C GLY A 86 -26.55 -1.92 -5.79
N GLY A 87 -26.96 -1.38 -4.64
CA GLY A 87 -26.16 -0.44 -3.86
C GLY A 87 -24.82 -1.02 -3.41
N ALA A 88 -24.79 -2.27 -2.96
CA ALA A 88 -23.54 -2.95 -2.62
C ALA A 88 -22.62 -3.16 -3.83
N SER A 89 -23.21 -3.41 -5.01
CA SER A 89 -22.44 -3.65 -6.24
C SER A 89 -21.74 -2.40 -6.79
N PHE A 90 -22.22 -1.20 -6.44
CA PHE A 90 -21.58 0.06 -6.83
C PHE A 90 -20.49 0.52 -5.87
N TRP A 91 -20.36 -0.12 -4.70
CA TRP A 91 -19.27 0.18 -3.78
C TRP A 91 -17.97 -0.45 -4.29
N PRO A 92 -16.79 0.17 -4.07
CA PRO A 92 -15.52 -0.47 -4.33
C PRO A 92 -15.44 -1.82 -3.62
N GLN A 93 -15.60 -2.88 -4.38
CA GLN A 93 -15.61 -4.24 -3.89
C GLN A 93 -14.19 -4.79 -3.90
N TYR A 94 -13.84 -5.56 -2.89
CA TYR A 94 -12.57 -6.29 -2.87
C TYR A 94 -12.48 -7.22 -4.09
N ASP A 95 -11.49 -7.01 -4.96
CA ASP A 95 -11.21 -7.86 -6.11
C ASP A 95 -10.02 -8.80 -5.78
N PRO A 96 -10.26 -10.11 -5.62
CA PRO A 96 -9.20 -11.08 -5.36
C PRO A 96 -8.15 -11.14 -6.48
N GLU A 97 -8.50 -10.83 -7.72
CA GLU A 97 -7.57 -10.87 -8.85
C GLU A 97 -6.59 -9.70 -8.83
N ASP A 98 -7.03 -8.50 -8.42
CA ASP A 98 -6.14 -7.35 -8.19
C ASP A 98 -5.10 -7.66 -7.09
N GLU A 99 -5.51 -8.35 -6.04
CA GLU A 99 -4.60 -8.78 -4.96
C GLU A 99 -3.70 -9.94 -5.40
N LYS A 100 -4.20 -10.89 -6.21
CA LYS A 100 -3.38 -11.96 -6.80
C LYS A 100 -2.33 -11.41 -7.75
N GLY A 101 -2.64 -10.39 -8.55
CA GLY A 101 -1.67 -9.74 -9.43
C GLY A 101 -0.53 -9.09 -8.63
N LYS A 102 -0.84 -8.49 -7.47
CA LYS A 102 0.17 -8.01 -6.53
C LYS A 102 0.99 -9.16 -5.96
N ILE A 103 0.34 -10.23 -5.49
CA ILE A 103 1.01 -11.42 -4.96
C ILE A 103 1.91 -12.06 -6.02
N GLU A 104 1.47 -12.21 -7.27
CA GLU A 104 2.25 -12.81 -8.34
C GLU A 104 3.46 -11.94 -8.70
N LYS A 105 3.29 -10.62 -8.74
CA LYS A 105 4.40 -9.68 -8.92
C LYS A 105 5.43 -9.81 -7.79
N LEU A 106 4.97 -9.97 -6.55
CA LEU A 106 5.82 -10.20 -5.37
C LEU A 106 6.51 -11.57 -5.42
N LEU A 107 5.78 -12.62 -5.79
CA LEU A 107 6.30 -13.99 -5.84
C LEU A 107 7.26 -14.19 -7.01
N LYS A 108 7.04 -13.51 -8.14
CA LYS A 108 7.94 -13.52 -9.29
C LYS A 108 9.23 -12.75 -9.00
N ALA A 109 9.14 -11.58 -8.35
CA ALA A 109 10.32 -10.86 -7.86
C ALA A 109 11.08 -11.70 -6.82
N LYS A 110 10.39 -12.30 -5.84
CA LYS A 110 10.99 -13.20 -4.85
C LYS A 110 11.59 -14.48 -5.47
N ARG A 111 10.98 -15.07 -6.49
CA ARG A 111 11.53 -16.21 -7.25
C ARG A 111 12.75 -15.83 -8.08
N ALA A 112 12.74 -14.66 -8.73
CA ALA A 112 13.90 -14.16 -9.46
C ALA A 112 15.07 -13.83 -8.52
N ALA A 113 14.78 -13.34 -7.30
CA ALA A 113 15.78 -13.02 -6.29
C ALA A 113 16.34 -14.23 -5.53
N THR A 114 15.69 -15.40 -5.60
CA THR A 114 16.18 -16.63 -4.94
C THR A 114 17.28 -17.30 -5.76
N GLU A 115 18.15 -18.07 -5.09
CA GLU A 115 19.27 -18.79 -5.70
C GLU A 115 18.86 -19.66 -6.89
N GLN A 116 17.64 -20.24 -6.84
CA GLN A 116 17.08 -21.03 -7.94
C GLN A 116 16.74 -20.17 -9.17
N GLY A 117 16.12 -19.00 -9.00
CA GLY A 117 15.84 -18.09 -10.12
C GLY A 117 17.11 -17.50 -10.73
N LYS A 118 18.10 -17.17 -9.90
CA LYS A 118 19.44 -16.76 -10.38
C LYS A 118 20.12 -17.88 -11.15
N ALA A 119 20.02 -19.13 -10.69
CA ALA A 119 20.56 -20.29 -11.40
C ALA A 119 19.84 -20.54 -12.74
N GLU A 120 18.50 -20.40 -12.79
CA GLU A 120 17.72 -20.52 -14.03
C GLU A 120 18.03 -19.40 -15.03
N GLU A 121 18.20 -18.16 -14.56
CA GLU A 121 18.62 -17.04 -15.40
C GLU A 121 20.03 -17.27 -15.97
N LEU A 122 20.97 -17.72 -15.14
CA LEU A 122 22.33 -18.06 -15.57
C LEU A 122 22.33 -19.22 -16.58
N LEU A 123 21.51 -20.25 -16.37
CA LEU A 123 21.35 -21.34 -17.34
C LEU A 123 20.76 -20.84 -18.67
N THR A 124 19.79 -19.93 -18.62
CA THR A 124 19.18 -19.34 -19.81
C THR A 124 20.19 -18.48 -20.57
N ARG A 125 20.97 -17.66 -19.86
CA ARG A 125 22.05 -16.87 -20.44
C ARG A 125 23.16 -17.74 -21.02
N THR A 126 23.48 -18.85 -20.36
CA THR A 126 24.48 -19.82 -20.86
C THR A 126 24.00 -20.49 -22.14
N LYS A 127 22.74 -20.92 -22.22
CA LYS A 127 22.15 -21.45 -23.47
C LYS A 127 22.18 -20.43 -24.60
N ALA A 128 21.78 -19.19 -24.33
CA ALA A 128 21.82 -18.12 -25.33
C ALA A 128 23.25 -17.78 -25.80
N LEU A 129 24.25 -17.90 -24.91
CA LEU A 129 25.66 -17.75 -25.28
C LEU A 129 26.17 -18.95 -26.09
N ALA A 130 25.73 -20.16 -25.78
CA ALA A 130 26.06 -21.36 -26.55
C ALA A 130 25.51 -21.28 -27.98
N GLU A 131 24.25 -20.90 -28.16
CA GLU A 131 23.66 -20.69 -29.50
C GLU A 131 24.42 -19.61 -30.29
N LYS A 132 24.84 -18.52 -29.62
CA LYS A 132 25.67 -17.48 -30.26
C LYS A 132 27.05 -18.01 -30.65
N ALA A 133 27.67 -18.84 -29.81
CA ALA A 133 28.96 -19.45 -30.12
C ALA A 133 28.85 -20.40 -31.32
N ASP A 134 27.80 -21.21 -31.38
CA ASP A 134 27.52 -22.11 -32.51
C ASP A 134 27.29 -21.32 -33.80
N ALA A 135 26.51 -20.23 -33.74
CA ALA A 135 26.30 -19.34 -34.88
C ALA A 135 27.60 -18.67 -35.36
N ILE A 136 28.51 -18.31 -34.44
CA ILE A 136 29.83 -17.76 -34.78
C ILE A 136 30.72 -18.84 -35.40
N MET A 137 30.74 -20.06 -34.86
CA MET A 137 31.50 -21.18 -35.44
C MET A 137 31.01 -21.51 -36.85
N GLN A 138 29.70 -21.50 -37.07
CA GLN A 138 29.11 -21.72 -38.38
C GLN A 138 29.48 -20.59 -39.37
N ARG A 139 29.53 -19.34 -38.90
CA ARG A 139 30.08 -18.21 -39.69
C ARG A 139 31.58 -18.32 -39.94
N LEU A 140 32.36 -18.85 -39.01
CA LEU A 140 33.80 -19.02 -39.18
C LEU A 140 34.11 -20.11 -40.22
N GLN A 141 33.34 -21.21 -40.18
CA GLN A 141 33.43 -22.30 -41.16
C GLN A 141 33.04 -21.85 -42.57
N SER A 142 32.08 -20.93 -42.71
CA SER A 142 31.68 -20.39 -44.02
C SER A 142 32.66 -19.37 -44.61
N VAL A 143 33.60 -18.84 -43.83
CA VAL A 143 34.59 -17.84 -44.29
C VAL A 143 35.93 -18.46 -44.75
N GLY A 144 36.13 -19.77 -44.57
CA GLY A 144 37.32 -20.47 -45.06
C GLY A 144 38.54 -20.31 -44.14
N GLY A 145 39.12 -21.46 -43.77
CA GLY A 145 40.04 -21.61 -42.65
C GLY A 145 41.32 -20.76 -42.67
N VAL A 146 41.65 -20.22 -41.49
CA VAL A 146 43.05 -20.08 -41.07
C VAL A 146 43.30 -21.18 -40.05
N ALA A 147 44.34 -21.97 -40.32
CA ALA A 147 44.72 -23.18 -39.61
C ALA A 147 44.67 -23.02 -38.08
N MET A 148 44.11 -24.04 -37.42
CA MET A 148 44.37 -24.29 -36.02
C MET A 148 45.85 -24.60 -35.84
N ALA A 149 46.64 -23.58 -35.48
CA ALA A 149 47.87 -23.81 -34.76
C ALA A 149 47.49 -24.15 -33.30
N SER A 150 47.82 -25.37 -32.89
CA SER A 150 47.71 -25.83 -31.51
C SER A 150 48.45 -24.87 -30.57
N VAL A 151 47.72 -24.16 -29.73
CA VAL A 151 48.30 -23.47 -28.57
C VAL A 151 48.45 -24.53 -27.47
N PRO A 152 49.66 -24.75 -26.92
CA PRO A 152 49.85 -25.73 -25.87
C PRO A 152 49.07 -25.29 -24.62
N VAL A 153 48.41 -26.26 -23.98
CA VAL A 153 47.81 -26.12 -22.65
C VAL A 153 48.96 -25.98 -21.65
N GLY A 154 49.43 -24.75 -21.48
CA GLY A 154 50.31 -24.36 -20.40
C GLY A 154 49.48 -24.18 -19.13
N ALA A 155 49.82 -24.95 -18.11
CA ALA A 155 49.40 -24.74 -16.73
C ALA A 155 49.74 -23.31 -16.27
N ASP A 156 49.12 -22.91 -15.16
CA ASP A 156 49.29 -21.63 -14.45
C ASP A 156 48.33 -20.50 -14.88
N SER A 157 47.10 -20.60 -14.39
CA SER A 157 46.31 -19.43 -14.05
C SER A 157 45.78 -19.61 -12.63
N LYS A 158 46.57 -19.10 -11.69
CA LYS A 158 46.16 -18.86 -10.30
C LYS A 158 44.90 -17.99 -10.34
N ARG A 159 43.74 -18.61 -10.12
CA ARG A 159 42.46 -17.93 -9.97
C ARG A 159 42.57 -17.00 -8.75
N PRO A 160 42.48 -15.67 -8.88
CA PRO A 160 42.21 -14.87 -7.70
C PRO A 160 40.78 -15.19 -7.29
N SER A 161 40.61 -15.81 -6.13
CA SER A 161 39.35 -15.78 -5.39
C SER A 161 39.08 -14.33 -5.02
N GLY A 162 38.43 -13.60 -5.93
CA GLY A 162 37.81 -12.32 -5.65
C GLY A 162 36.39 -12.55 -5.19
N THR A 163 36.16 -12.42 -3.88
CA THR A 163 34.82 -12.21 -3.32
C THR A 163 34.23 -10.97 -4.00
N LEU A 164 33.13 -11.16 -4.73
CA LEU A 164 32.40 -10.08 -5.39
C LEU A 164 31.72 -9.18 -4.33
N PRO A 165 31.76 -7.84 -4.45
CA PRO A 165 31.02 -6.91 -3.60
C PRO A 165 29.50 -6.86 -3.91
N ALA A 166 28.96 -7.82 -4.66
CA ALA A 166 27.59 -7.77 -5.18
C ALA A 166 26.50 -8.09 -4.15
N ALA A 167 26.84 -8.73 -3.02
CA ALA A 167 25.86 -9.18 -2.02
C ALA A 167 25.22 -8.04 -1.21
N THR A 168 25.91 -6.91 -1.02
CA THR A 168 25.39 -5.76 -0.25
C THR A 168 24.43 -4.88 -1.06
N GLY A 169 24.63 -4.76 -2.37
CA GLY A 169 23.73 -3.97 -3.24
C GLY A 169 22.33 -4.60 -3.35
N ASP A 170 22.26 -5.92 -3.49
CA ASP A 170 21.00 -6.67 -3.54
C ASP A 170 20.21 -6.52 -2.21
N LEU A 171 20.88 -6.58 -1.06
CA LEU A 171 20.23 -6.44 0.24
C LEU A 171 19.64 -5.05 0.47
N VAL A 172 20.33 -3.99 0.04
CA VAL A 172 19.83 -2.62 0.15
C VAL A 172 18.61 -2.40 -0.74
N ALA A 173 18.60 -2.97 -1.95
CA ALA A 173 17.44 -2.92 -2.83
C ALA A 173 16.22 -3.63 -2.23
N LEU A 174 16.42 -4.83 -1.67
CA LEU A 174 15.38 -5.57 -0.94
C LEU A 174 14.88 -4.79 0.28
N GLY A 175 15.77 -4.13 1.01
CA GLY A 175 15.37 -3.29 2.15
C GLY A 175 14.51 -2.09 1.75
N LYS A 176 14.83 -1.46 0.63
CA LYS A 176 14.00 -0.39 0.06
C LYS A 176 12.63 -0.93 -0.36
N GLU A 177 12.57 -2.13 -0.91
CA GLU A 177 11.30 -2.77 -1.22
C GLU A 177 10.46 -3.03 0.05
N GLN A 178 11.08 -3.53 1.12
CA GLN A 178 10.39 -3.72 2.40
C GLN A 178 9.87 -2.41 2.99
N TRP A 179 10.59 -1.30 2.81
CA TRP A 179 10.11 0.02 3.20
C TRP A 179 8.78 0.40 2.51
N GLU A 180 8.65 0.10 1.22
CA GLU A 180 7.42 0.36 0.46
C GLU A 180 6.32 -0.65 0.82
N LEU A 181 6.65 -1.94 0.93
CA LEU A 181 5.68 -3.02 1.19
C LEU A 181 5.01 -2.92 2.56
N GLN A 182 5.79 -2.57 3.58
CA GLN A 182 5.28 -2.34 4.93
C GLN A 182 4.69 -0.92 5.09
N GLU A 183 4.61 -0.18 3.98
CA GLU A 183 4.11 1.19 3.88
C GLU A 183 4.72 2.12 4.94
N CYS A 184 6.02 1.97 5.20
CA CYS A 184 6.73 2.77 6.20
C CYS A 184 6.60 4.28 5.91
N TYR A 185 6.49 4.65 4.63
CA TYR A 185 6.26 6.01 4.15
C TYR A 185 4.94 6.63 4.62
N ASN A 186 3.93 5.84 5.02
CA ASN A 186 2.66 6.37 5.54
C ASN A 186 2.86 7.13 6.85
N CYS A 187 3.93 6.83 7.58
CA CYS A 187 4.26 7.45 8.87
C CYS A 187 5.58 8.22 8.83
N HIS A 188 6.61 7.64 8.23
CA HIS A 188 7.94 8.22 8.17
C HIS A 188 8.17 8.96 6.86
N LYS A 189 9.06 9.95 6.89
CA LYS A 189 9.48 10.67 5.70
C LYS A 189 10.84 10.23 5.21
N LEU A 190 10.99 10.18 3.89
CA LEU A 190 12.25 10.05 3.18
C LEU A 190 12.27 11.04 2.02
N SER A 191 13.36 11.79 1.90
CA SER A 191 13.63 12.73 0.80
C SER A 191 12.48 13.73 0.58
N GLY A 192 11.89 14.20 1.69
CA GLY A 192 10.76 15.13 1.68
C GLY A 192 9.40 14.51 1.34
N GLN A 193 9.34 13.20 1.07
CA GLN A 193 8.12 12.45 0.74
C GLN A 193 7.69 11.55 1.91
N GLY A 194 6.38 11.43 2.14
CA GLY A 194 5.81 10.59 3.21
C GLY A 194 4.74 11.28 4.07
N GLY A 195 4.31 10.60 5.14
CA GLY A 195 3.18 10.99 5.97
C GLY A 195 3.33 12.32 6.73
N LYS A 196 2.21 13.02 6.94
CA LYS A 196 2.18 14.27 7.73
C LYS A 196 2.37 13.97 9.24
N LYS A 197 3.56 14.27 9.77
CA LYS A 197 3.91 14.40 11.21
C LYS A 197 3.63 13.18 12.12
N ARG A 198 3.43 11.98 11.58
CA ARG A 198 3.15 10.78 12.41
C ARG A 198 4.43 10.08 12.87
N GLY A 199 5.50 10.17 12.08
CA GLY A 199 6.82 9.62 12.38
C GLY A 199 7.94 10.58 12.00
N PRO A 200 9.16 10.37 12.54
CA PRO A 200 10.34 11.18 12.26
C PRO A 200 10.85 11.01 10.82
N GLU A 201 11.59 12.01 10.33
CA GLU A 201 12.29 11.96 9.03
C GLU A 201 13.50 11.03 9.13
N MET A 202 13.68 10.11 8.18
CA MET A 202 14.64 9.00 8.30
C MET A 202 15.89 9.15 7.43
N ASP A 203 16.01 10.23 6.66
CA ASP A 203 17.09 10.48 5.70
C ASP A 203 18.53 10.41 6.26
N ASN A 204 18.71 10.64 7.57
CA ASN A 204 20.02 10.56 8.23
C ASN A 204 20.10 9.48 9.32
N ILE A 205 19.13 8.55 9.38
CA ILE A 205 19.05 7.61 10.51
C ILE A 205 20.25 6.66 10.56
N GLY A 206 20.84 6.29 9.43
CA GLY A 206 22.04 5.45 9.34
C GLY A 206 23.32 6.14 9.84
N SER A 207 23.29 7.44 10.11
CA SER A 207 24.36 8.15 10.80
C SER A 207 24.16 8.22 12.32
N LEU A 208 22.93 7.94 12.79
CA LEU A 208 22.51 8.16 14.18
C LEU A 208 22.30 6.85 14.96
N MET A 209 22.06 5.73 14.26
CA MET A 209 21.86 4.41 14.85
C MET A 209 22.75 3.38 14.18
N GLN A 210 23.25 2.43 14.97
CA GLN A 210 23.92 1.24 14.45
C GLN A 210 22.89 0.23 13.90
N PRO A 211 23.28 -0.67 12.97
CA PRO A 211 22.38 -1.67 12.41
C PRO A 211 21.63 -2.50 13.45
N GLU A 212 22.29 -2.87 14.54
CA GLU A 212 21.69 -3.65 15.62
C GLU A 212 20.62 -2.87 16.38
N GLU A 213 20.82 -1.57 16.55
CA GLU A 213 19.87 -0.67 17.20
C GLU A 213 18.65 -0.42 16.31
N LEU A 214 18.86 -0.30 14.99
CA LEU A 214 17.79 -0.24 13.99
C LEU A 214 16.95 -1.52 14.03
N ARG A 215 17.60 -2.68 14.05
CA ARG A 215 16.93 -3.99 14.17
C ARG A 215 16.12 -4.07 15.45
N GLN A 216 16.70 -3.68 16.58
CA GLN A 216 16.01 -3.63 17.86
C GLN A 216 14.79 -2.72 17.82
N LYS A 217 14.90 -1.53 17.20
CA LYS A 217 13.80 -0.57 17.08
C LYS A 217 12.65 -1.09 16.20
N ILE A 218 12.95 -1.82 15.13
CA ILE A 218 11.92 -2.42 14.27
C ILE A 218 11.16 -3.53 15.03
N LEU A 219 11.89 -4.38 15.75
CA LEU A 219 11.34 -5.51 16.49
C LEU A 219 10.66 -5.13 17.82
N ASP A 220 11.19 -4.12 18.49
CA ASP A 220 10.62 -3.50 19.69
C ASP A 220 10.55 -1.99 19.49
N PRO A 221 9.45 -1.46 18.95
CA PRO A 221 9.23 -0.03 18.77
C PRO A 221 9.38 0.81 20.05
N ARG A 222 9.36 0.21 21.24
CA ARG A 222 9.42 0.90 22.53
C ARG A 222 10.84 0.98 23.10
N SER A 223 11.83 0.39 22.42
CA SER A 223 13.24 0.44 22.83
C SER A 223 13.85 1.83 22.64
N TRP A 224 13.49 2.53 21.56
CA TRP A 224 13.99 3.88 21.25
C TRP A 224 12.85 4.87 20.99
N MET A 225 13.07 6.13 21.34
CA MET A 225 12.17 7.25 21.06
C MET A 225 12.91 8.31 20.22
N ALA A 226 12.24 8.90 19.23
CA ALA A 226 12.81 10.06 18.53
C ALA A 226 12.57 11.33 19.35
N GLU A 227 13.59 12.18 19.49
CA GLU A 227 13.48 13.49 20.13
C GLU A 227 12.34 14.33 19.51
N GLY A 228 11.45 14.89 20.33
CA GLY A 228 10.31 15.69 19.86
C GLY A 228 9.09 14.88 19.39
N PHE A 229 9.09 13.56 19.57
CA PHE A 229 7.98 12.64 19.27
C PHE A 229 7.42 11.94 20.52
N GLU A 230 7.48 12.59 21.69
CA GLU A 230 7.06 12.03 22.97
C GLU A 230 5.58 11.61 22.95
N LYS A 231 4.72 12.45 22.37
CA LYS A 231 3.28 12.20 22.29
C LYS A 231 2.96 10.98 21.42
N GLU A 232 3.64 10.84 20.28
CA GLU A 232 3.48 9.74 19.34
C GLU A 232 4.02 8.43 19.92
N TYR A 233 5.13 8.52 20.66
CA TYR A 233 5.72 7.41 21.40
C TYR A 233 4.78 6.90 22.50
N ASP A 234 4.25 7.78 23.35
CA ASP A 234 3.33 7.41 24.44
C ASP A 234 2.02 6.83 23.91
N LYS A 235 1.54 7.34 22.76
CA LYS A 235 0.37 6.81 22.05
C LYS A 235 0.64 5.54 21.24
N LYS A 236 1.86 4.98 21.29
CA LYS A 236 2.26 3.76 20.59
C LYS A 236 1.93 3.81 19.09
N LYS A 237 2.28 4.92 18.43
CA LYS A 237 1.93 5.14 17.02
C LYS A 237 2.71 4.24 16.05
N MET A 238 3.88 3.75 16.45
CA MET A 238 4.64 2.76 15.68
C MET A 238 4.12 1.35 16.00
N PRO A 239 3.67 0.56 15.01
CA PRO A 239 3.16 -0.80 15.21
C PRO A 239 4.21 -1.75 15.78
N ASP A 240 3.81 -2.68 16.64
CA ASP A 240 4.66 -3.67 17.33
C ASP A 240 4.59 -5.09 16.72
N LYS A 241 3.99 -5.22 15.55
CA LYS A 241 3.73 -6.52 14.90
C LYS A 241 4.78 -6.96 13.89
N TYR A 242 5.80 -6.15 13.62
CA TYR A 242 6.81 -6.48 12.59
C TYR A 242 7.58 -7.77 12.88
N LYS A 243 7.71 -8.15 14.16
CA LYS A 243 8.28 -9.45 14.56
C LYS A 243 7.48 -10.65 14.02
N GLU A 244 6.17 -10.50 13.86
CA GLU A 244 5.27 -11.54 13.37
C GLU A 244 5.02 -11.42 11.85
N LEU A 245 5.14 -10.21 11.31
CA LEU A 245 4.80 -9.90 9.91
C LEU A 245 5.98 -10.00 8.94
N MET A 246 7.22 -9.94 9.44
CA MET A 246 8.42 -9.95 8.60
C MET A 246 9.34 -11.12 9.00
N GLU A 247 9.94 -11.76 8.00
CA GLU A 247 11.00 -12.74 8.25
C GLU A 247 12.30 -12.05 8.69
N ASP A 248 13.15 -12.76 9.42
CA ASP A 248 14.43 -12.21 9.91
C ASP A 248 15.30 -11.60 8.81
N LYS A 249 15.31 -12.23 7.62
CA LYS A 249 16.04 -11.76 6.45
C LYS A 249 15.46 -10.48 5.85
N GLU A 250 14.14 -10.32 5.90
CA GLU A 250 13.46 -9.12 5.43
C GLU A 250 13.75 -7.94 6.35
N ILE A 251 13.81 -8.20 7.66
CA ILE A 251 14.24 -7.21 8.67
C ILE A 251 15.71 -6.83 8.44
N ASP A 252 16.59 -7.79 8.21
CA ASP A 252 18.01 -7.51 7.95
C ASP A 252 18.20 -6.68 6.67
N ALA A 253 17.44 -6.98 5.61
CA ALA A 253 17.46 -6.18 4.39
C ALA A 253 16.98 -4.74 4.66
N LEU A 254 15.87 -4.56 5.39
CA LEU A 254 15.37 -3.24 5.77
C LEU A 254 16.39 -2.46 6.60
N VAL A 255 17.05 -3.09 7.56
CA VAL A 255 18.13 -2.50 8.36
C VAL A 255 19.30 -2.09 7.47
N ALA A 256 19.71 -2.93 6.52
CA ALA A 256 20.78 -2.61 5.58
C ALA A 256 20.45 -1.36 4.75
N TYR A 257 19.21 -1.25 4.26
CA TYR A 257 18.74 -0.05 3.55
C TYR A 257 18.74 1.19 4.45
N LEU A 258 18.14 1.13 5.65
CA LEU A 258 18.12 2.26 6.58
C LEU A 258 19.53 2.71 6.98
N SER A 259 20.47 1.77 7.07
CA SER A 259 21.87 2.04 7.36
C SER A 259 22.57 2.82 6.23
N THR A 260 22.04 2.80 5.01
CA THR A 260 22.55 3.63 3.90
C THR A 260 22.09 5.09 3.96
N LEU A 261 21.06 5.39 4.76
CA LEU A 261 20.47 6.73 4.86
C LEU A 261 21.34 7.62 5.74
N LYS A 262 22.30 8.30 5.11
CA LYS A 262 23.31 9.13 5.78
C LYS A 262 23.34 10.55 5.24
N ASN A 263 22.18 11.17 5.06
CA ASN A 263 22.10 12.54 4.55
C ASN A 263 22.15 13.57 5.70
N PRO A 264 23.30 14.19 6.01
CA PRO A 264 23.43 15.12 7.12
C PRO A 264 22.68 16.44 6.92
N SER A 265 22.23 16.74 5.69
CA SER A 265 21.50 17.97 5.38
C SER A 265 20.05 17.94 5.88
N VAL A 266 19.53 16.77 6.26
CA VAL A 266 18.18 16.61 6.84
C VAL A 266 18.29 16.49 8.35
N ASN A 267 17.47 17.27 9.07
CA ASN A 267 17.42 17.22 10.52
C ASN A 267 16.59 16.01 11.00
N THR A 268 17.13 14.80 10.85
CA THR A 268 16.56 13.59 11.47
C THR A 268 16.69 13.70 13.00
N PRO A 269 15.57 13.59 13.74
CA PRO A 269 15.60 13.67 15.19
C PRO A 269 16.47 12.58 15.83
N LYS A 270 17.12 12.93 16.96
CA LYS A 270 18.03 12.01 17.64
C LYS A 270 17.26 10.85 18.30
N PRO A 271 17.72 9.60 18.13
CA PRO A 271 17.23 8.47 18.90
C PRO A 271 17.63 8.56 20.37
N ILE A 272 16.67 8.36 21.26
CA ILE A 272 16.83 8.32 22.72
C ILE A 272 16.46 6.91 23.18
N LYS A 273 17.43 6.20 23.77
CA LYS A 273 17.18 4.86 24.33
C LYS A 273 16.26 4.96 25.53
N LYS A 274 15.22 4.12 25.58
CA LYS A 274 14.24 4.04 26.66
C LYS A 274 14.28 2.72 27.41
N LYS A 275 14.78 1.66 26.76
CA LYS A 275 15.05 0.33 27.31
C LYS A 275 16.30 -0.22 26.62
#